data_AF-A0A9D4VXI2-F1
#
_entry.id   AF-A0A9D4VXI2-F1
#
_cell.length_a   1.000
_cell.length_b   1.000
_cell.length_c   1.000
_cell.angle_alpha   90.00
_cell.angle_beta   90.00
_cell.angle_gamma   90.00
#
_symmetry.space_group_name_H-M   'P 1'
#
loop_
_entity.id
_entity.type
_entity.pdbx_description
1 polymer ?
#
loop_
_entity_poly.entity_id
_entity_poly.type
_entity_poly.pdbx_seq_one_letter_code
_entity_poly.pdbx_strand_id
1 'polypeptide(L)'
;MRIDFPYHDGKGPVNPKGLQYYNNLINELTSQGIQPHVTLHHWDLPQALEDEYEGWVSRRIVKDFTAYADVCFKEFGDRVKYWTTVNEANGGAQGGYGFGFLPPQRCTLPSIYNCSKGNSSTEPYFAAHHMLLAHASASRLYRKKYQVKQQGLIGLNLLVFGLIPLTNTSEDIIATQRTQDFNIGWFLNPLIFGKYPSTMEKNVGSRLPIFTSRESNLVKGSIDFLGVNFYSSFYIKNNPGSLKKKNRDYIADMAVEVKRMIISLSFTAPILIA
;
A
#
# COMPACT_ATOMS: atom_id res chain seq x y z
N MET A 1 6.59 7.32 -13.16
CA MET A 1 7.25 6.10 -13.72
C MET A 1 7.60 5.13 -12.59
N ARG A 2 7.73 3.84 -12.90
CA ARG A 2 8.18 2.80 -11.96
C ARG A 2 9.65 2.47 -12.24
N ILE A 3 10.40 2.15 -11.20
CA ILE A 3 11.73 1.55 -11.30
C ILE A 3 11.64 0.14 -10.72
N ASP A 4 12.11 -0.85 -11.47
CA ASP A 4 12.21 -2.24 -11.03
C ASP A 4 13.50 -2.45 -10.24
N PHE A 5 13.52 -3.47 -9.38
CA PHE A 5 14.70 -3.81 -8.59
C PHE A 5 15.94 -3.97 -9.49
N PRO A 6 17.03 -3.23 -9.25
CA PRO A 6 18.22 -3.27 -10.07
C PRO A 6 19.08 -4.50 -9.75
N TYR A 7 18.59 -5.44 -8.94
CA TYR A 7 19.27 -6.70 -8.60
C TYR A 7 18.61 -7.85 -9.35
N HIS A 8 19.40 -8.78 -9.91
CA HIS A 8 18.84 -9.96 -10.60
C HIS A 8 17.92 -10.79 -9.68
N ASP A 9 18.31 -10.99 -8.42
CA ASP A 9 17.58 -11.82 -7.45
C ASP A 9 17.09 -11.01 -6.22
N GLY A 10 16.88 -9.70 -6.39
CA GLY A 10 16.51 -8.80 -5.28
C GLY A 10 17.63 -8.47 -4.28
N LYS A 11 18.78 -9.15 -4.38
CA LYS A 11 20.04 -8.89 -3.66
C LYS A 11 21.23 -9.02 -4.60
N GLY A 12 22.39 -8.55 -4.15
CA GLY A 12 23.67 -8.78 -4.80
C GLY A 12 24.13 -7.63 -5.71
N PRO A 13 24.90 -7.90 -6.77
CA PRO A 13 25.41 -6.86 -7.65
C PRO A 13 24.27 -6.22 -8.46
N VAL A 14 24.38 -4.91 -8.64
CA VAL A 14 23.43 -4.15 -9.46
C VAL A 14 23.62 -4.50 -10.93
N ASN A 15 22.52 -4.75 -11.65
CA ASN A 15 22.47 -4.93 -13.09
C ASN A 15 22.70 -3.58 -13.80
N PRO A 16 23.86 -3.38 -14.45
CA PRO A 16 24.19 -2.10 -15.08
C PRO A 16 23.26 -1.76 -16.25
N LYS A 17 22.69 -2.75 -16.94
CA LYS A 17 21.73 -2.50 -18.04
C LYS A 17 20.40 -1.95 -17.52
N GLY A 18 19.95 -2.41 -16.36
CA GLY A 18 18.76 -1.86 -15.69
C GLY A 18 18.96 -0.40 -15.31
N LEU A 19 20.12 -0.08 -14.71
CA LEU A 19 20.48 1.31 -14.41
C LEU A 19 20.55 2.17 -15.67
N GLN A 20 21.15 1.67 -16.75
CA GLN A 20 21.26 2.40 -18.01
C GLN A 20 19.89 2.72 -18.61
N TYR A 21 18.95 1.76 -18.58
CA TYR A 21 17.59 1.97 -19.07
C TYR A 21 16.90 3.13 -18.33
N TYR A 22 16.90 3.12 -17.00
CA TYR A 22 16.24 4.18 -16.23
C TYR A 22 16.98 5.51 -16.32
N ASN A 23 18.31 5.51 -16.42
CA ASN A 23 19.06 6.73 -16.69
C ASN A 23 18.66 7.36 -18.03
N ASN A 24 18.56 6.56 -19.10
CA ASN A 24 18.16 7.05 -20.42
C ASN A 24 16.74 7.61 -20.39
N LEU A 25 15.80 6.89 -19.76
CA LEU A 25 14.42 7.35 -19.62
C LEU A 25 14.32 8.66 -18.80
N ILE A 26 15.00 8.73 -17.66
CA ILE A 26 15.00 9.93 -16.81
C ILE A 26 15.63 11.10 -17.55
N ASN A 27 16.76 10.89 -18.24
CA ASN A 27 17.42 11.91 -19.03
C ASN A 27 16.48 12.47 -20.10
N GLU A 28 15.83 11.59 -20.87
CA GLU A 28 14.88 12.01 -21.92
C GLU A 28 13.71 12.78 -21.33
N LEU A 29 13.11 12.32 -20.23
CA LEU A 29 12.03 13.07 -19.56
C LEU A 29 12.51 14.47 -19.15
N THR A 30 13.68 14.56 -18.54
CA THR A 30 14.23 15.85 -18.08
C THR A 30 14.63 16.77 -19.22
N SER A 31 15.16 16.25 -20.34
CA SER A 31 15.51 17.07 -21.51
C SER A 31 14.27 17.65 -22.18
N GLN A 32 13.12 16.99 -22.05
CA GLN A 32 11.81 17.50 -22.49
C GLN A 32 11.09 18.34 -21.41
N GLY A 33 11.74 18.66 -20.29
CA GLY A 33 11.14 19.45 -19.21
C GLY A 33 10.07 18.71 -18.39
N ILE A 34 9.95 17.39 -18.53
CA ILE A 34 8.98 16.56 -17.80
C ILE A 34 9.60 16.13 -16.47
N GLN A 35 8.96 16.50 -15.36
CA GLN A 35 9.43 16.16 -14.03
C GLN A 35 9.16 14.68 -13.69
N PRO A 36 10.19 13.86 -13.40
CA PRO A 36 9.98 12.46 -13.05
C PRO A 36 9.45 12.31 -11.63
N HIS A 37 8.29 11.66 -11.50
CA HIS A 37 7.76 11.14 -10.24
C HIS A 37 7.93 9.62 -10.25
N VAL A 38 8.79 9.12 -9.38
CA VAL A 38 9.24 7.72 -9.41
C VAL A 38 8.59 6.92 -8.30
N THR A 39 8.06 5.75 -8.65
CA THR A 39 7.59 4.74 -7.70
C THR A 39 8.61 3.61 -7.61
N LEU A 40 9.05 3.29 -6.40
CA LEU A 40 10.07 2.26 -6.13
C LEU A 40 9.50 0.85 -6.16
N HIS A 41 8.29 0.64 -5.66
CA HIS A 41 7.63 -0.68 -5.70
C HIS A 41 6.18 -0.55 -6.09
N HIS A 42 5.80 -1.33 -7.10
CA HIS A 42 4.46 -1.40 -7.67
C HIS A 42 4.07 -2.87 -7.87
N TRP A 43 4.05 -3.59 -6.74
CA TRP A 43 3.67 -5.02 -6.61
C TRP A 43 4.58 -5.99 -7.36
N ASP A 44 5.85 -5.61 -7.49
CA ASP A 44 6.87 -6.25 -8.31
C ASP A 44 8.06 -6.72 -7.49
N LEU A 45 7.76 -7.23 -6.31
CA LEU A 45 8.78 -7.82 -5.46
C LEU A 45 9.53 -8.93 -6.24
N PRO A 46 10.87 -8.94 -6.25
CA PRO A 46 11.63 -10.00 -6.87
C PRO A 46 11.23 -11.37 -6.33
N GLN A 47 10.92 -12.31 -7.23
CA GLN A 47 10.45 -13.65 -6.86
C GLN A 47 11.42 -14.36 -5.90
N ALA A 48 12.73 -14.16 -6.06
CA ALA A 48 13.74 -14.72 -5.17
C ALA A 48 13.56 -14.34 -3.69
N LEU A 49 13.06 -13.13 -3.38
CA LEU A 49 12.77 -12.70 -2.01
C LEU A 49 11.49 -13.35 -1.47
N GLU A 50 10.50 -13.57 -2.34
CA GLU A 50 9.29 -14.33 -2.00
C GLU A 50 9.62 -15.80 -1.75
N ASP A 51 10.50 -16.41 -2.55
CA ASP A 51 10.93 -17.80 -2.39
C ASP A 51 11.81 -17.99 -1.14
N GLU A 52 12.70 -17.04 -0.85
CA GLU A 52 13.64 -17.13 0.28
C GLU A 52 12.97 -16.94 1.65
N TYR A 53 11.98 -16.04 1.73
CA TYR A 53 11.38 -15.68 3.02
C TYR A 53 9.93 -15.19 2.96
N GLU A 54 9.22 -15.43 1.87
CA GLU A 54 7.80 -15.03 1.69
C GLU A 54 7.59 -13.51 1.65
N GLY A 55 8.60 -12.77 1.22
CA GLY A 55 8.46 -11.36 0.87
C GLY A 55 7.92 -10.49 2.00
N TRP A 56 6.77 -9.84 1.77
CA TRP A 56 6.23 -8.82 2.68
C TRP A 56 5.71 -9.36 4.01
N VAL A 57 5.43 -10.66 4.15
CA VAL A 57 5.06 -11.22 5.47
C VAL A 57 6.26 -11.39 6.39
N SER A 58 7.49 -11.24 5.88
CA SER A 58 8.71 -11.35 6.66
C SER A 58 9.38 -10.00 6.89
N ARG A 59 9.80 -9.76 8.14
CA ARG A 59 10.50 -8.53 8.53
C ARG A 59 11.82 -8.31 7.79
N ARG A 60 12.40 -9.37 7.20
CA ARG A 60 13.65 -9.30 6.41
C ARG A 60 13.53 -8.31 5.24
N ILE A 61 12.33 -8.16 4.67
CA ILE A 61 12.08 -7.27 3.54
C ILE A 61 12.46 -5.81 3.81
N VAL A 62 12.36 -5.36 5.07
CA VAL A 62 12.66 -3.97 5.45
C VAL A 62 14.11 -3.62 5.10
N LYS A 63 15.05 -4.55 5.35
CA LYS A 63 16.46 -4.35 5.06
C LYS A 63 16.72 -4.35 3.55
N ASP A 64 16.17 -5.32 2.84
CA ASP A 64 16.40 -5.49 1.40
C ASP A 64 15.77 -4.34 0.60
N PHE A 65 14.55 -3.92 0.95
CA PHE A 65 13.91 -2.76 0.35
C PHE A 65 14.68 -1.46 0.63
N THR A 66 15.25 -1.30 1.83
CA THR A 66 16.08 -0.13 2.16
C THR A 66 17.37 -0.09 1.33
N ALA A 67 18.01 -1.25 1.12
CA ALA A 67 19.21 -1.35 0.28
C ALA A 67 18.90 -1.04 -1.20
N TYR A 68 17.79 -1.57 -1.70
CA TYR A 68 17.27 -1.22 -3.02
C TYR A 68 17.03 0.30 -3.16
N ALA A 69 16.31 0.90 -2.21
CA ALA A 69 16.05 2.33 -2.22
C ALA A 69 17.35 3.16 -2.18
N ASP A 70 18.37 2.71 -1.42
CA ASP A 70 19.70 3.35 -1.39
C ASP A 70 20.34 3.45 -2.77
N VAL A 71 20.26 2.38 -3.58
CA VAL A 71 20.75 2.37 -4.96
C VAL A 71 19.96 3.37 -5.80
N CYS A 72 18.64 3.34 -5.76
CA CYS A 72 17.81 4.27 -6.54
C CYS A 72 18.10 5.74 -6.20
N PHE A 73 18.18 6.07 -4.91
CA PHE A 73 18.50 7.43 -4.48
C PHE A 73 19.89 7.86 -4.95
N LYS A 74 20.89 6.96 -4.85
CA LYS A 74 22.25 7.24 -5.28
C LYS A 74 22.33 7.49 -6.79
N GLU A 75 21.72 6.63 -7.59
CA GLU A 75 21.90 6.61 -9.05
C GLU A 75 21.01 7.64 -9.76
N PHE A 76 19.85 8.00 -9.21
CA PHE A 76 18.86 8.81 -9.92
C PHE A 76 18.42 10.07 -9.18
N GLY A 77 18.72 10.22 -7.89
CA GLY A 77 18.21 11.32 -7.07
C GLY A 77 18.80 12.69 -7.38
N ASP A 78 19.84 12.76 -8.22
CA ASP A 78 20.32 14.01 -8.79
C ASP A 78 19.24 14.67 -9.68
N ARG A 79 18.47 13.87 -10.42
CA ARG A 79 17.38 14.31 -11.34
C ARG A 79 15.97 14.04 -10.80
N VAL A 80 15.76 12.97 -10.03
CA VAL A 80 14.45 12.60 -9.48
C VAL A 80 14.19 13.31 -8.15
N LYS A 81 13.09 14.07 -8.06
CA LYS A 81 12.73 14.86 -6.87
C LYS A 81 11.50 14.36 -6.11
N TYR A 82 10.76 13.39 -6.66
CA TYR A 82 9.56 12.84 -6.02
C TYR A 82 9.64 11.32 -6.01
N TRP A 83 9.71 10.76 -4.81
CA TRP A 83 9.85 9.32 -4.57
C TRP A 83 8.61 8.77 -3.88
N THR A 84 7.83 7.94 -4.56
CA THR A 84 6.81 7.09 -3.94
C THR A 84 7.43 5.76 -3.60
N THR A 85 7.42 5.38 -2.32
CA THR A 85 8.00 4.09 -1.88
C THR A 85 7.19 2.89 -2.36
N VAL A 86 5.92 2.80 -1.98
CA VAL A 86 5.03 1.68 -2.31
C VAL A 86 3.76 2.24 -2.95
N ASN A 87 3.40 1.72 -4.14
CA ASN A 87 2.12 1.98 -4.79
C ASN A 87 0.99 1.25 -4.08
N GLU A 88 -0.13 1.93 -3.85
CA GLU A 88 -1.36 1.35 -3.31
C GLU A 88 -1.10 0.32 -2.21
N ALA A 89 -0.36 0.73 -1.16
CA ALA A 89 0.17 -0.21 -0.18
C ALA A 89 -0.93 -1.04 0.50
N ASN A 90 -2.09 -0.41 0.77
CA ASN A 90 -3.28 -1.09 1.27
C ASN A 90 -3.90 -2.07 0.25
N GLY A 91 -3.94 -1.69 -1.03
CA GLY A 91 -4.39 -2.56 -2.12
C GLY A 91 -3.50 -3.78 -2.31
N GLY A 92 -2.18 -3.60 -2.33
CA GLY A 92 -1.20 -4.68 -2.43
C GLY A 92 -1.26 -5.65 -1.24
N ALA A 93 -1.36 -5.15 -0.02
CA ALA A 93 -1.51 -5.98 1.18
C ALA A 93 -2.78 -6.85 1.12
N GLN A 94 -3.92 -6.30 0.69
CA GLN A 94 -5.16 -7.05 0.55
C GLN A 94 -5.18 -7.99 -0.65
N GLY A 95 -4.83 -7.50 -1.83
CA GLY A 95 -4.86 -8.28 -3.06
C GLY A 95 -3.87 -9.44 -3.05
N GLY A 96 -2.68 -9.24 -2.48
CA GLY A 96 -1.61 -10.25 -2.46
C GLY A 96 -1.68 -11.25 -1.32
N TYR A 97 -2.16 -10.82 -0.14
CA TYR A 97 -2.09 -11.63 1.10
C TYR A 97 -3.45 -11.86 1.78
N GLY A 98 -4.53 -11.28 1.26
CA GLY A 98 -5.89 -11.39 1.79
C GLY A 98 -6.80 -12.12 0.82
N PHE A 99 -7.09 -11.47 -0.31
CA PHE A 99 -7.94 -12.01 -1.38
C PHE A 99 -7.18 -12.99 -2.26
N GLY A 100 -5.89 -12.74 -2.53
CA GLY A 100 -5.04 -13.61 -3.33
C GLY A 100 -5.26 -13.49 -4.85
N PHE A 101 -5.78 -12.37 -5.34
CA PHE A 101 -5.90 -12.11 -6.79
C PHE A 101 -4.70 -11.35 -7.38
N LEU A 102 -3.83 -10.78 -6.53
CA LEU A 102 -2.53 -10.24 -6.93
C LEU A 102 -1.42 -11.18 -6.49
N PRO A 103 -0.24 -11.16 -7.13
CA PRO A 103 0.96 -11.79 -6.58
C PRO A 103 1.21 -11.37 -5.12
N PRO A 104 1.66 -12.28 -4.23
CA PRO A 104 2.01 -13.69 -4.48
C PRO A 104 0.84 -14.68 -4.41
N GLN A 105 -0.41 -14.21 -4.51
CA GLN A 105 -1.65 -15.01 -4.49
C GLN A 105 -1.80 -15.86 -3.21
N ARG A 106 -1.58 -15.22 -2.05
CA ARG A 106 -1.73 -15.88 -0.76
C ARG A 106 -3.09 -15.57 -0.15
N CYS A 107 -3.78 -16.62 0.29
CA CYS A 107 -5.06 -16.51 0.97
C CYS A 107 -5.44 -17.81 1.71
N THR A 108 -6.42 -17.73 2.61
CA THR A 108 -6.97 -18.89 3.33
C THR A 108 -7.80 -19.77 2.39
N LEU A 109 -7.63 -21.09 2.48
CA LEU A 109 -8.41 -22.07 1.71
C LEU A 109 -9.73 -22.44 2.42
N PRO A 110 -10.81 -22.75 1.65
CA PRO A 110 -10.90 -22.68 0.19
C PRO A 110 -11.06 -21.25 -0.30
N SER A 111 -10.48 -20.93 -1.45
CA SER A 111 -10.62 -19.63 -2.11
C SER A 111 -11.05 -19.80 -3.56
N ILE A 112 -11.75 -18.79 -4.08
CA ILE A 112 -12.10 -18.68 -5.50
C ILE A 112 -10.88 -18.34 -6.37
N TYR A 113 -9.85 -17.78 -5.75
CA TYR A 113 -8.56 -17.54 -6.37
C TYR A 113 -7.68 -18.74 -6.02
N ASN A 114 -6.95 -19.29 -6.99
CA ASN A 114 -6.13 -20.51 -6.87
C ASN A 114 -4.89 -20.30 -5.97
N CYS A 115 -5.07 -19.78 -4.76
CA CYS A 115 -4.03 -19.63 -3.76
C CYS A 115 -3.51 -21.00 -3.37
N SER A 116 -2.19 -21.14 -3.33
CA SER A 116 -1.55 -22.40 -2.92
C SER A 116 -1.28 -22.45 -1.40
N LYS A 117 -1.21 -21.29 -0.75
CA LYS A 117 -0.92 -21.13 0.69
C LYS A 117 -1.37 -19.75 1.19
N GLY A 118 -1.28 -19.54 2.49
CA GLY A 118 -1.47 -18.24 3.13
C GLY A 118 -2.51 -18.24 4.24
N ASN A 119 -2.67 -17.08 4.88
CA ASN A 119 -3.66 -16.86 5.92
C ASN A 119 -4.23 -15.44 5.84
N SER A 120 -5.40 -15.30 5.24
CA SER A 120 -6.13 -14.03 5.06
C SER A 120 -6.53 -13.37 6.38
N SER A 121 -6.42 -14.08 7.51
CA SER A 121 -6.69 -13.52 8.84
C SER A 121 -5.51 -12.74 9.41
N THR A 122 -4.28 -13.00 8.96
CA THR A 122 -3.05 -12.46 9.57
C THR A 122 -2.11 -11.81 8.58
N GLU A 123 -1.92 -12.42 7.41
CA GLU A 123 -0.89 -12.00 6.45
C GLU A 123 -1.07 -10.58 5.88
N PRO A 124 -2.29 -10.07 5.61
CA PRO A 124 -2.46 -8.69 5.18
C PRO A 124 -1.90 -7.69 6.22
N TYR A 125 -2.06 -7.99 7.51
CA TYR A 125 -1.58 -7.15 8.59
C TYR A 125 -0.06 -7.19 8.73
N PHE A 126 0.56 -8.36 8.56
CA PHE A 126 2.03 -8.46 8.51
C PHE A 126 2.61 -7.74 7.29
N ALA A 127 2.04 -7.95 6.11
CA ALA A 127 2.46 -7.27 4.89
C ALA A 127 2.39 -5.75 5.03
N ALA A 128 1.24 -5.22 5.47
CA ALA A 128 1.07 -3.78 5.70
C ALA A 128 2.04 -3.23 6.75
N HIS A 129 2.27 -3.96 7.84
CA HIS A 129 3.21 -3.56 8.88
C HIS A 129 4.64 -3.47 8.35
N HIS A 130 5.11 -4.47 7.60
CA HIS A 130 6.45 -4.43 7.03
C HIS A 130 6.59 -3.41 5.90
N MET A 131 5.54 -3.15 5.10
CA MET A 131 5.51 -2.05 4.14
C MET A 131 5.67 -0.68 4.83
N LEU A 132 5.01 -0.45 5.96
CA LEU A 132 5.17 0.77 6.77
C LEU A 132 6.59 0.91 7.32
N LEU A 133 7.17 -0.17 7.86
CA LEU A 133 8.55 -0.17 8.35
C LEU A 133 9.57 0.04 7.23
N ALA A 134 9.36 -0.57 6.06
CA ALA A 134 10.21 -0.42 4.89
C ALA A 134 10.15 1.02 4.35
N HIS A 135 8.95 1.60 4.23
CA HIS A 135 8.76 3.01 3.89
C HIS A 135 9.52 3.92 4.87
N ALA A 136 9.33 3.73 6.17
CA ALA A 136 9.94 4.57 7.19
C ALA A 136 11.48 4.44 7.22
N SER A 137 11.99 3.23 6.99
CA SER A 137 13.43 2.97 6.87
C SER A 137 14.04 3.66 5.64
N ALA A 138 13.40 3.53 4.46
CA ALA A 138 13.83 4.19 3.23
C ALA A 138 13.75 5.73 3.34
N SER A 139 12.68 6.26 3.94
CA SER A 139 12.53 7.69 4.22
C SER A 139 13.63 8.21 5.13
N ARG A 140 13.89 7.53 6.26
CA ARG A 140 14.99 7.91 7.15
C ARG A 140 16.35 7.89 6.45
N LEU A 141 16.61 6.89 5.60
CA LEU A 141 17.83 6.83 4.79
C LEU A 141 17.92 8.05 3.86
N TYR A 142 16.85 8.34 3.11
CA TYR A 142 16.78 9.47 2.20
C TYR A 142 17.06 10.80 2.89
N ARG A 143 16.36 11.08 3.99
CA ARG A 143 16.54 12.30 4.79
C ARG A 143 17.97 12.46 5.31
N LYS A 144 18.59 11.38 5.77
CA LYS A 144 19.94 11.41 6.35
C LYS A 144 21.06 11.54 5.33
N LYS A 145 20.95 10.85 4.20
CA LYS A 145 22.07 10.66 3.25
C LYS A 145 21.93 11.53 2.00
N TYR A 146 20.71 11.85 1.59
CA TYR A 146 20.44 12.38 0.25
C TYR A 146 19.71 13.72 0.26
N GLN A 147 18.76 13.95 1.16
CA GLN A 147 17.84 15.09 1.10
C GLN A 147 18.54 16.46 1.07
N VAL A 148 19.61 16.67 1.85
CA VAL A 148 20.36 17.94 1.86
C VAL A 148 20.91 18.28 0.47
N LYS A 149 21.40 17.27 -0.27
CA LYS A 149 21.99 17.46 -1.61
C LYS A 149 20.94 17.41 -2.72
N GLN A 150 20.00 16.48 -2.61
CA GLN A 150 19.06 16.16 -3.68
C GLN A 150 17.78 16.99 -3.61
N GLN A 151 17.40 17.48 -2.43
CA GLN A 151 16.26 18.36 -2.18
C GLN A 151 14.90 17.82 -2.68
N GLY A 152 14.78 16.50 -2.90
CA GLY A 152 13.51 15.86 -3.23
C GLY A 152 12.68 15.50 -1.99
N LEU A 153 11.48 14.95 -2.24
CA LEU A 153 10.48 14.53 -1.27
C LEU A 153 10.21 13.03 -1.39
N ILE A 154 9.85 12.40 -0.26
CA ILE A 154 9.53 10.98 -0.19
C ILE A 154 8.13 10.73 0.38
N GLY A 155 7.38 9.90 -0.31
CA GLY A 155 5.97 9.63 -0.11
C GLY A 155 5.60 8.16 -0.13
N LEU A 156 4.32 7.91 0.08
CA LEU A 156 3.66 6.61 -0.08
C LEU A 156 2.33 6.83 -0.80
N ASN A 157 1.86 5.82 -1.52
CA ASN A 157 0.60 5.89 -2.24
C ASN A 157 -0.43 4.91 -1.68
N LEU A 158 -1.68 5.34 -1.60
CA LEU A 158 -2.82 4.55 -1.14
C LEU A 158 -3.93 4.49 -2.19
N LEU A 159 -4.57 3.32 -2.29
CA LEU A 159 -5.83 3.15 -2.98
C LEU A 159 -6.96 3.63 -2.07
N VAL A 160 -7.65 4.69 -2.47
CA VAL A 160 -8.70 5.33 -1.69
C VAL A 160 -10.03 5.16 -2.40
N PHE A 161 -11.07 4.86 -1.62
CA PHE A 161 -12.43 4.75 -2.10
C PHE A 161 -13.32 5.84 -1.53
N GLY A 162 -14.33 6.25 -2.29
CA GLY A 162 -15.41 7.07 -1.76
C GLY A 162 -16.32 6.19 -0.91
N LEU A 163 -16.44 6.49 0.38
CA LEU A 163 -17.22 5.66 1.31
C LEU A 163 -18.44 6.45 1.77
N ILE A 164 -19.63 5.97 1.42
CA ILE A 164 -20.90 6.62 1.71
C ILE A 164 -21.74 5.66 2.56
N PRO A 165 -22.39 6.11 3.65
CA PRO A 165 -23.28 5.24 4.40
C PRO A 165 -24.48 4.82 3.52
N LEU A 166 -24.92 3.57 3.60
CA LEU A 166 -26.05 3.08 2.82
C LEU A 166 -27.36 3.76 3.25
N THR A 167 -27.50 4.04 4.54
CA THR A 167 -28.62 4.77 5.13
C THR A 167 -28.13 5.86 6.07
N ASN A 168 -28.97 6.84 6.42
CA ASN A 168 -28.63 7.89 7.39
C ASN A 168 -28.70 7.42 8.86
N THR A 169 -28.70 6.11 9.11
CA THR A 169 -28.69 5.57 10.47
C THR A 169 -27.32 5.77 11.11
N SER A 170 -27.28 5.94 12.43
CA SER A 170 -26.02 6.09 13.16
C SER A 170 -25.11 4.87 12.99
N GLU A 171 -25.69 3.69 12.85
CA GLU A 171 -24.98 2.44 12.62
C GLU A 171 -24.19 2.44 11.31
N ASP A 172 -24.82 2.86 10.20
CA ASP A 172 -24.18 2.92 8.88
C ASP A 172 -23.14 4.05 8.80
N ILE A 173 -23.37 5.17 9.50
CA ILE A 173 -22.38 6.26 9.62
C ILE A 173 -21.12 5.78 10.37
N ILE A 174 -21.30 5.11 11.52
CA ILE A 174 -20.20 4.53 12.28
C ILE A 174 -19.48 3.43 11.48
N ALA A 175 -20.23 2.63 10.72
CA ALA A 175 -19.67 1.64 9.80
C ALA A 175 -18.83 2.27 8.69
N THR A 176 -19.25 3.42 8.17
CA THR A 176 -18.50 4.18 7.17
C THR A 176 -17.20 4.69 7.74
N GLN A 177 -17.21 5.30 8.94
CA GLN A 177 -15.98 5.73 9.62
C GLN A 177 -15.04 4.56 9.88
N ARG A 178 -15.55 3.41 10.34
CA ARG A 178 -14.76 2.20 10.52
C ARG A 178 -14.14 1.71 9.22
N THR A 179 -14.86 1.81 8.10
CA THR A 179 -14.31 1.46 6.79
C THR A 179 -13.22 2.44 6.35
N GLN A 180 -13.35 3.74 6.67
CA GLN A 180 -12.28 4.73 6.45
C GLN A 180 -11.03 4.42 7.30
N ASP A 181 -11.21 4.02 8.56
CA ASP A 181 -10.11 3.62 9.44
C ASP A 181 -9.35 2.43 8.85
N PHE A 182 -10.05 1.42 8.31
CA PHE A 182 -9.42 0.27 7.69
C PHE A 182 -8.84 0.58 6.30
N ASN A 183 -9.48 1.43 5.47
CA ASN A 183 -8.98 1.74 4.12
C ASN A 183 -7.81 2.72 4.13
N ILE A 184 -8.00 3.92 4.70
CA ILE A 184 -7.02 5.02 4.69
C ILE A 184 -6.24 5.01 6.01
N GLY A 185 -6.95 4.96 7.13
CA GLY A 185 -6.37 5.07 8.47
C GLY A 185 -5.33 3.98 8.77
N TRP A 186 -5.46 2.81 8.16
CA TRP A 186 -4.58 1.66 8.36
C TRP A 186 -3.11 1.99 8.06
N PHE A 187 -2.86 2.83 7.06
CA PHE A 187 -1.51 3.31 6.74
C PHE A 187 -1.30 4.75 7.21
N LEU A 188 -2.31 5.62 7.06
CA LEU A 188 -2.15 7.05 7.36
C LEU A 188 -1.98 7.31 8.86
N ASN A 189 -2.71 6.61 9.74
CA ASN A 189 -2.56 6.84 11.19
C ASN A 189 -1.16 6.48 11.71
N PRO A 190 -0.54 5.36 11.33
CA PRO A 190 0.86 5.10 11.66
C PRO A 190 1.80 6.21 11.18
N LEU A 191 1.60 6.70 9.95
CA LEU A 191 2.45 7.75 9.37
C LEU A 191 2.31 9.11 10.06
N ILE A 192 1.14 9.43 10.63
CA ILE A 192 0.90 10.72 11.30
C ILE A 192 1.10 10.64 12.82
N PHE A 193 0.64 9.54 13.44
CA PHE A 193 0.55 9.40 14.89
C PHE A 193 1.45 8.30 15.46
N GLY A 194 2.07 7.45 14.63
CA GLY A 194 2.90 6.33 15.07
C GLY A 194 2.12 5.10 15.53
N LYS A 195 0.79 5.09 15.38
CA LYS A 195 -0.09 4.00 15.85
C LYS A 195 -1.21 3.70 14.87
N TYR A 196 -1.73 2.49 14.90
CA TYR A 196 -2.91 2.11 14.11
C TYR A 196 -4.19 2.79 14.66
N PRO A 197 -5.27 2.85 13.86
CA PRO A 197 -6.58 3.29 14.37
C PRO A 197 -7.06 2.39 15.51
N SER A 198 -7.63 2.98 16.57
CA SER A 198 -8.15 2.22 17.73
C SER A 198 -9.25 1.23 17.33
N THR A 199 -10.05 1.57 16.31
CA THR A 199 -11.05 0.67 15.73
C THR A 199 -10.42 -0.61 15.20
N MET A 200 -9.25 -0.52 14.55
CA MET A 200 -8.51 -1.69 14.07
C MET A 200 -7.91 -2.48 15.24
N GLU A 201 -7.29 -1.80 16.20
CA GLU A 201 -6.72 -2.45 17.40
C GLU A 201 -7.78 -3.29 18.13
N LYS A 202 -8.99 -2.71 18.30
CA LYS A 202 -10.12 -3.39 18.93
C LYS A 202 -10.64 -4.57 18.09
N ASN A 203 -10.89 -4.36 16.80
CA ASN A 203 -11.55 -5.36 15.98
C ASN A 203 -10.60 -6.48 15.58
N VAL A 204 -9.38 -6.14 15.14
CA VAL A 204 -8.40 -7.12 14.68
C VAL A 204 -7.79 -7.87 15.86
N GLY A 205 -7.52 -7.17 16.96
CA GLY A 205 -6.96 -7.72 18.19
C GLY A 205 -5.51 -8.19 18.01
N SER A 206 -5.16 -9.34 18.57
CA SER A 206 -3.79 -9.88 18.59
C SER A 206 -3.20 -10.19 17.22
N ARG A 207 -4.00 -10.19 16.15
CA ARG A 207 -3.53 -10.39 14.76
C ARG A 207 -2.94 -9.11 14.15
N LEU A 208 -3.21 -7.95 14.74
CA LEU A 208 -2.60 -6.69 14.33
C LEU A 208 -1.21 -6.56 14.97
N PRO A 209 -0.13 -6.44 14.20
CA PRO A 209 1.20 -6.27 14.77
C PRO A 209 1.30 -4.99 15.60
N ILE A 210 2.13 -5.02 16.64
CA ILE A 210 2.35 -3.89 17.55
C ILE A 210 3.68 -3.23 17.19
N PHE A 211 3.66 -1.92 16.96
CA PHE A 211 4.90 -1.16 16.85
C PHE A 211 5.57 -1.07 18.23
N THR A 212 6.85 -1.42 18.30
CA THR A 212 7.70 -1.01 19.41
C THR A 212 7.80 0.53 19.45
N SER A 213 8.15 1.10 20.61
CA SER A 213 8.32 2.56 20.74
C SER A 213 9.31 3.13 19.71
N ARG A 214 10.36 2.36 19.38
CA ARG A 214 11.34 2.74 18.36
C ARG A 214 10.74 2.78 16.96
N GLU A 215 9.90 1.81 16.61
CA GLU A 215 9.26 1.74 15.30
C GLU A 215 8.16 2.78 15.15
N SER A 216 7.33 2.97 16.18
CA SER A 216 6.33 4.04 16.22
C SER A 216 7.00 5.39 15.93
N ASN A 217 8.12 5.69 16.60
CA ASN A 217 8.87 6.92 16.38
C ASN A 217 9.55 6.99 15.00
N LEU A 218 9.87 5.84 14.40
CA LEU A 218 10.46 5.79 13.06
C LEU A 218 9.41 6.05 11.97
N VAL A 219 8.22 5.48 12.10
CA VAL A 219 7.11 5.58 11.13
C VAL A 219 6.40 6.94 11.26
N LYS A 220 6.26 7.46 12.48
CA LYS A 220 5.64 8.76 12.71
C LYS A 220 6.41 9.87 11.99
N GLY A 221 5.71 10.59 11.12
CA GLY A 221 6.27 11.69 10.33
C GLY A 221 7.23 11.25 9.24
N SER A 222 7.25 9.97 8.84
CA SER A 222 8.17 9.47 7.82
C SER A 222 7.77 9.81 6.38
N ILE A 223 6.71 10.59 6.18
CA ILE A 223 6.13 10.93 4.88
C ILE A 223 6.17 12.44 4.65
N ASP A 224 6.51 12.86 3.42
CA ASP A 224 6.48 14.25 2.99
C ASP A 224 5.21 14.56 2.17
N PHE A 225 4.69 13.57 1.43
CA PHE A 225 3.45 13.67 0.67
C PHE A 225 2.72 12.32 0.60
N LEU A 226 1.39 12.36 0.49
CA LEU A 226 0.55 11.18 0.26
C LEU A 226 0.05 11.16 -1.19
N GLY A 227 0.36 10.10 -1.92
CA GLY A 227 -0.28 9.81 -3.21
C GLY A 227 -1.63 9.15 -3.00
N VAL A 228 -2.64 9.58 -3.76
CA VAL A 228 -4.01 9.04 -3.68
C VAL A 228 -4.42 8.54 -5.05
N ASN A 229 -4.68 7.23 -5.14
CA ASN A 229 -5.33 6.63 -6.29
C ASN A 229 -6.81 6.46 -5.98
N PHE A 230 -7.68 7.09 -6.75
CA PHE A 230 -9.13 7.09 -6.54
C PHE A 230 -9.84 6.69 -7.82
N TYR A 231 -10.72 5.70 -7.73
CA TYR A 231 -11.42 5.16 -8.89
C TYR A 231 -12.93 5.02 -8.71
N SER A 232 -13.39 4.74 -7.49
CA SER A 232 -14.79 4.37 -7.27
C SER A 232 -15.26 4.65 -5.85
N SER A 233 -16.59 4.65 -5.71
CA SER A 233 -17.28 4.83 -4.43
C SER A 233 -18.18 3.64 -4.12
N PHE A 234 -18.38 3.38 -2.83
CA PHE A 234 -19.16 2.28 -2.31
C PHE A 234 -20.12 2.75 -1.22
N TYR A 235 -21.28 2.11 -1.17
CA TYR A 235 -22.18 2.22 -0.03
C TYR A 235 -21.78 1.23 1.06
N ILE A 236 -21.77 1.71 2.30
CA ILE A 236 -21.36 0.95 3.48
C ILE A 236 -22.56 0.74 4.39
N LYS A 237 -22.82 -0.53 4.69
CA LYS A 237 -23.85 -0.93 5.66
C LYS A 237 -23.20 -1.61 6.86
N ASN A 238 -23.68 -1.31 8.05
CA ASN A 238 -23.21 -1.95 9.27
C ASN A 238 -23.53 -3.45 9.26
N ASN A 239 -22.55 -4.28 9.63
CA ASN A 239 -22.72 -5.72 9.77
C ASN A 239 -21.93 -6.26 10.98
N PRO A 240 -22.43 -6.04 12.21
CA PRO A 240 -21.73 -6.47 13.43
C PRO A 240 -21.66 -8.00 13.54
N GLY A 241 -22.52 -8.75 12.83
CA GLY A 241 -22.50 -10.20 12.79
C GLY A 241 -21.17 -10.77 12.29
N SER A 242 -20.45 -10.06 11.43
CA SER A 242 -19.13 -10.47 10.93
C SER A 242 -18.08 -10.63 12.04
N LEU A 243 -18.18 -9.88 13.14
CA LEU A 243 -17.25 -10.00 14.26
C LEU A 243 -17.43 -11.27 15.08
N LYS A 244 -18.59 -11.94 14.96
CA LYS A 244 -18.90 -13.21 15.65
C LYS A 244 -18.32 -14.43 14.94
N LYS A 245 -17.80 -14.28 13.71
CA LYS A 245 -17.16 -15.38 12.98
C LYS A 245 -15.90 -15.83 13.73
N LYS A 246 -15.71 -17.14 13.86
CA LYS A 246 -14.53 -17.74 14.50
C LYS A 246 -13.25 -17.41 13.71
N ASN A 247 -13.31 -17.55 12.39
CA ASN A 247 -12.23 -17.19 11.47
C ASN A 247 -12.63 -15.91 10.74
N ARG A 248 -11.89 -14.83 10.96
CA ARG A 248 -12.14 -13.51 10.35
C ARG A 248 -11.00 -13.15 9.43
N ASP A 249 -11.35 -12.78 8.21
CA ASP A 249 -10.44 -12.06 7.31
C ASP A 249 -10.55 -10.55 7.57
N TYR A 250 -9.80 -9.78 6.79
CA TYR A 250 -9.81 -8.33 6.87
C TYR A 250 -11.19 -7.70 6.66
N ILE A 251 -12.03 -8.24 5.75
CA ILE A 251 -13.38 -7.72 5.52
C ILE A 251 -14.28 -7.99 6.73
N ALA A 252 -14.19 -9.18 7.32
CA ALA A 252 -14.95 -9.52 8.51
C ALA A 252 -14.57 -8.64 9.71
N ASP A 253 -13.30 -8.26 9.85
CA ASP A 253 -12.83 -7.33 10.89
C ASP A 253 -13.35 -5.90 10.71
N MET A 254 -13.61 -5.48 9.47
CA MET A 254 -14.32 -4.22 9.21
C MET A 254 -15.77 -4.28 9.64
N ALA A 255 -16.40 -5.45 9.83
CA ALA A 255 -17.78 -5.57 10.29
C ALA A 255 -18.80 -4.77 9.45
N VAL A 256 -18.65 -4.82 8.11
CA VAL A 256 -19.52 -4.10 7.17
C VAL A 256 -19.96 -4.99 6.01
N GLU A 257 -21.01 -4.58 5.33
CA GLU A 257 -21.34 -5.00 3.98
C GLU A 257 -21.02 -3.84 3.02
N VAL A 258 -20.24 -4.12 1.98
CA VAL A 258 -19.82 -3.14 0.97
C VAL A 258 -20.64 -3.36 -0.29
N LYS A 259 -21.36 -2.32 -0.74
CA LYS A 259 -22.16 -2.36 -1.97
C LYS A 259 -21.58 -1.43 -3.00
N ARG A 260 -21.34 -1.94 -4.20
CA ARG A 260 -20.90 -1.12 -5.33
C ARG A 260 -21.98 -0.11 -5.67
N MET A 261 -21.57 1.14 -5.85
CA MET A 261 -22.45 2.17 -6.38
C MET A 261 -22.70 1.88 -7.86
N ILE A 262 -23.90 1.42 -8.19
CA ILE A 262 -24.34 1.32 -9.58
C ILE A 262 -24.92 2.68 -9.93
N ILE A 263 -24.17 3.48 -10.68
CA ILE A 263 -24.74 4.66 -11.32
C ILE A 263 -25.57 4.12 -12.48
N SER A 264 -26.88 3.97 -12.29
CA SER A 264 -27.80 3.83 -13.41
C SER A 264 -27.81 5.17 -14.13
N LEU A 265 -26.99 5.32 -15.18
CA LEU A 265 -27.14 6.41 -16.12
C LEU A 265 -28.42 6.14 -16.92
N SER A 266 -29.57 6.52 -16.37
CA SER A 266 -30.78 6.69 -17.15
C SER A 266 -30.59 7.94 -18.00
N PHE A 267 -29.90 7.80 -19.14
CA PHE A 267 -29.93 8.81 -20.18
C PHE A 267 -31.32 8.76 -20.82
N THR A 268 -32.26 9.54 -20.31
CA THR A 268 -33.35 10.03 -21.15
C THR A 268 -32.77 11.12 -22.03
N ALA A 269 -32.21 10.74 -23.18
CA ALA A 269 -31.96 11.69 -24.24
C ALA A 269 -33.34 12.09 -24.80
N PRO A 270 -33.76 13.37 -24.72
CA PRO A 270 -34.91 13.80 -25.48
C PRO A 270 -34.53 13.74 -26.96
N ILE A 271 -35.19 12.85 -27.69
CA ILE A 271 -35.22 12.87 -29.15
C ILE A 271 -35.87 14.20 -29.53
N LEU A 272 -35.07 15.18 -29.95
CA LEU A 272 -35.57 16.31 -30.72
C LEU A 272 -35.55 15.88 -32.19
N ILE A 273 -36.72 15.49 -32.69
CA ILE A 273 -37.03 15.54 -34.12
C ILE A 273 -37.56 16.96 -34.37
N ALA A 274 -36.79 17.77 -35.10
CA ALA A 274 -37.23 18.78 -36.07
C ALA A 274 -36.00 19.41 -36.72
#